data_AF-A0A7X4ETB0-F1
#
_entry.id   AF-A0A7X4ETB0-F1
#
_cell.length_a   1.000
_cell.length_b   1.000
_cell.length_c   1.000
_cell.angle_alpha   90.00
_cell.angle_beta   90.00
_cell.angle_gamma   90.00
#
_symmetry.space_group_name_H-M   'P 1'
#
loop_
_entity.id
_entity.type
_entity.pdbx_description
1 polymer ?
#
loop_
_entity_poly.entity_id
_entity_poly.type
_entity_poly.pdbx_seq_one_letter_code
_entity_poly.pdbx_strand_id
1 'polypeptide(L)' 'YYHYYEGPPAVHAVPRHYGVRSDRYKLIHYYDLGEWELFDLERDPNEMQSVYGNPEYRDVQAEMLQRLQTLRTAYGDT' A
#
# COMPACT_ATOMS: atom_id res chain seq x y z
N TYR A 1 -3.34 6.38 6.05
CA TYR A 1 -2.06 6.62 5.36
C TYR A 1 -0.95 6.37 6.35
N TYR A 2 0.15 5.76 5.90
CA TYR A 2 1.31 5.53 6.73
C TYR A 2 2.57 5.55 5.85
N HIS A 3 3.69 5.92 6.47
CA HIS A 3 5.02 5.79 5.88
C HIS A 3 5.86 4.99 6.87
N TYR A 4 6.39 3.86 6.42
CA TYR A 4 7.17 2.94 7.21
C TYR A 4 8.65 3.06 6.84
N TYR A 5 9.47 3.38 7.84
CA TYR A 5 10.92 3.52 7.72
C TYR A 5 11.62 2.52 8.63
N GLU A 6 11.98 1.36 8.11
CA GLU A 6 12.89 0.40 8.77
C GLU A 6 13.98 0.00 7.76
N GLY A 7 14.89 0.93 7.46
CA GLY A 7 16.01 0.66 6.56
C GLY A 7 17.15 -0.10 7.26
N PRO A 8 17.91 -0.96 6.57
CA PRO A 8 19.10 -1.60 7.15
C PRO A 8 20.08 -0.57 7.75
N PRO A 9 20.65 -0.82 8.94
CA PRO A 9 20.51 -2.02 9.76
C PRO A 9 19.26 -1.96 10.64
N ALA A 10 18.33 -2.88 10.39
CA ALA A 10 17.03 -3.00 11.02
C ALA A 10 16.77 -4.47 11.33
N VAL A 11 16.17 -4.78 12.49
CA VAL A 11 16.03 -6.16 12.98
C VAL A 11 15.14 -7.00 12.05
N HIS A 12 14.17 -6.37 11.39
CA HIS A 12 13.24 -7.07 10.49
C HIS A 12 13.51 -6.82 9.00
N ALA A 13 14.46 -5.92 8.66
CA ALA A 13 14.90 -5.62 7.30
C ALA A 13 13.76 -5.38 6.28
N VAL A 14 12.63 -4.85 6.76
CA VAL A 14 11.45 -4.63 5.92
C VAL A 14 11.73 -3.45 4.97
N PRO A 15 11.54 -3.61 3.64
CA PRO A 15 11.79 -2.53 2.70
C PRO A 15 10.97 -1.30 3.07
N ARG A 16 11.55 -0.11 2.91
CA ARG A 16 10.82 1.13 3.17
C ARG A 16 9.64 1.24 2.22
N HIS A 17 8.51 1.66 2.75
CA HIS A 17 7.27 1.71 1.98
C HIS A 17 6.30 2.70 2.58
N TYR A 18 5.37 3.17 1.76
CA TYR A 18 4.21 3.92 2.21
C TYR A 18 2.94 3.24 1.72
N GLY A 19 1.83 3.52 2.38
CA GLY A 19 0.56 2.90 2.00
C GLY A 19 -0.65 3.64 2.53
N VAL A 20 -1.82 3.19 2.07
CA VAL A 20 -3.11 3.63 2.56
C VAL A 20 -3.96 2.40 2.87
N ARG A 21 -4.66 2.47 4.01
CA ARG A 21 -5.61 1.46 4.46
C ARG A 21 -6.98 2.11 4.60
N SER A 22 -8.00 1.45 4.07
CA SER A 22 -9.41 1.66 4.38
C SER A 22 -9.91 0.51 5.26
N ASP A 23 -11.20 0.46 5.55
CA ASP A 23 -11.79 -0.64 6.34
C ASP A 23 -11.67 -1.99 5.61
N ARG A 24 -11.71 -1.97 4.27
CA ARG A 24 -11.70 -3.18 3.45
C ARG A 24 -10.41 -3.38 2.64
N TYR A 25 -9.72 -2.32 2.23
CA TYR A 25 -8.59 -2.47 1.32
C TYR A 25 -7.31 -1.87 1.91
N LYS A 26 -6.18 -2.46 1.54
CA LYS A 26 -4.85 -1.92 1.86
C LYS A 26 -4.00 -1.88 0.61
N LEU A 27 -3.42 -0.71 0.33
CA LEU A 27 -2.49 -0.47 -0.77
C LEU A 27 -1.13 -0.11 -0.19
N ILE A 28 -0.08 -0.76 -0.69
CA ILE A 28 1.31 -0.60 -0.26
C ILE A 28 2.18 -0.33 -1.49
N HIS A 29 3.14 0.58 -1.37
CA HIS A 29 4.17 0.83 -2.37
C HIS A 29 5.56 0.74 -1.75
N TYR A 30 6.32 -0.28 -2.16
CA TYR A 30 7.73 -0.45 -1.83
C TYR A 30 8.56 0.32 -2.85
N TYR A 31 8.71 1.62 -2.61
CA TYR A 31 9.23 2.56 -3.60
C TYR A 31 10.70 2.33 -3.97
N ASP A 32 11.49 1.70 -3.09
CA ASP A 32 12.87 1.30 -3.41
C ASP A 32 12.94 0.13 -4.41
N LEU A 33 11.87 -0.68 -4.47
CA LEU A 33 11.73 -1.84 -5.37
C LEU A 33 10.85 -1.55 -6.58
N GLY A 34 10.04 -0.48 -6.54
CA GLY A 34 9.04 -0.18 -7.56
C GLY A 34 7.83 -1.13 -7.54
N GLU A 35 7.64 -1.85 -6.44
CA GLU A 35 6.60 -2.87 -6.30
C GLU A 35 5.37 -2.34 -5.56
N TRP A 36 4.21 -2.85 -5.98
CA TRP A 36 2.91 -2.49 -5.42
C TRP A 36 2.17 -3.73 -4.93
N GLU A 37 1.50 -3.59 -3.80
CA GLU A 37 0.60 -4.60 -3.26
C GLU A 37 -0.76 -4.01 -2.94
N LEU A 38 -1.83 -4.74 -3.24
CA LEU A 38 -3.20 -4.41 -2.90
C LEU A 38 -3.87 -5.63 -2.29
N PHE A 39 -4.42 -5.51 -1.09
CA PHE A 39 -5.11 -6.59 -0.39
C PHE A 39 -6.58 -6.24 -0.15
N ASP A 40 -7.48 -7.20 -0.40
CA ASP A 40 -8.87 -7.15 0.04
C ASP A 40 -8.96 -7.83 1.41
N LEU A 41 -9.01 -7.03 2.47
CA LEU A 41 -8.98 -7.48 3.86
C LEU A 41 -10.26 -8.21 4.28
N GLU A 42 -11.35 -8.09 3.52
CA GLU A 42 -12.58 -8.86 3.78
C GLU A 42 -12.42 -10.29 3.27
N ARG A 43 -11.79 -10.46 2.11
CA ARG A 43 -11.56 -11.78 1.48
C ARG A 43 -10.26 -12.45 1.96
N ASP A 44 -9.27 -11.64 2.33
CA ASP A 44 -7.94 -12.02 2.76
C ASP A 44 -7.50 -11.17 3.97
N PRO A 45 -8.07 -11.44 5.16
CA PRO A 45 -7.75 -10.70 6.38
C PRO A 45 -6.30 -10.87 6.84
N ASN A 46 -5.60 -11.88 6.32
CA ASN A 46 -4.21 -12.19 6.66
C ASN A 46 -3.20 -11.60 5.66
N GLU A 47 -3.66 -10.85 4.65
CA GLU A 47 -2.80 -10.13 3.69
C GLU A 47 -1.80 -11.06 2.97
N MET A 48 -2.25 -12.27 2.63
CA MET A 48 -1.42 -13.32 2.04
C MET A 48 -1.32 -13.22 0.52
N GLN A 49 -2.31 -12.63 -0.16
CA GLN A 49 -2.37 -12.57 -1.62
C GLN A 49 -2.67 -11.15 -2.11
N SER A 50 -1.67 -10.54 -2.75
CA SER A 50 -1.86 -9.29 -3.48
C SER A 50 -2.75 -9.50 -4.70
N VAL A 51 -3.76 -8.66 -4.85
CA VAL A 51 -4.64 -8.55 -6.02
C VAL A 51 -4.27 -7.35 -6.91
N TYR A 52 -3.11 -6.73 -6.67
CA TYR A 52 -2.65 -5.61 -7.50
C TYR A 52 -2.47 -6.04 -8.96
N GLY A 53 -3.03 -5.29 -9.90
CA GLY A 53 -3.03 -5.63 -11.33
C GLY A 53 -4.08 -6.66 -11.75
N ASN A 54 -4.88 -7.21 -10.83
CA ASN A 54 -6.02 -8.04 -11.19
C ASN A 54 -7.10 -7.18 -11.88
N PRO A 55 -7.55 -7.53 -13.10
CA PRO A 55 -8.60 -6.80 -13.82
C PRO A 55 -9.88 -6.58 -13.02
N GLU A 56 -10.26 -7.52 -12.14
CA GLU A 56 -11.46 -7.43 -11.29
C GLU A 56 -11.36 -6.31 -10.24
N TYR A 57 -10.15 -5.90 -9.87
CA TYR A 57 -9.89 -4.89 -8.85
C TYR A 57 -9.45 -3.54 -9.45
N ARG A 58 -9.59 -3.33 -10.76
CA ARG A 58 -9.11 -2.10 -11.42
C ARG A 58 -9.68 -0.82 -10.82
N ASP A 59 -10.97 -0.80 -10.55
CA ASP A 59 -11.64 0.39 -10.00
C ASP A 59 -11.18 0.64 -8.56
N VAL A 60 -11.06 -0.42 -7.75
CA VAL A 60 -10.54 -0.36 -6.38
C VAL A 60 -9.09 0.13 -6.38
N GLN A 61 -8.26 -0.37 -7.30
CA GLN A 61 -6.87 0.06 -7.43
C GLN A 61 -6.79 1.56 -7.74
N ALA A 62 -7.60 2.05 -8.68
CA ALA A 62 -7.66 3.47 -9.03
C ALA A 62 -8.10 4.33 -7.84
N GLU A 63 -9.15 3.91 -7.12
CA GLU A 63 -9.64 4.59 -5.92
C GLU A 63 -8.56 4.68 -4.84
N MET A 64 -7.90 3.55 -4.54
CA MET A 64 -6.89 3.48 -3.49
C MET A 64 -5.64 4.30 -3.85
N LEU A 65 -5.24 4.34 -5.13
CA LEU A 65 -4.17 5.21 -5.64
C LEU A 65 -4.53 6.70 -5.48
N GLN A 66 -5.75 7.09 -5.85
CA GLN A 66 -6.23 8.46 -5.68
C GLN A 66 -6.26 8.87 -4.20
N ARG A 67 -6.73 7.97 -3.33
CA ARG A 67 -6.76 8.19 -1.88
C ARG A 67 -5.35 8.36 -1.33
N LEU A 68 -4.40 7.54 -1.78
CA LEU A 68 -2.99 7.63 -1.39
C LEU A 68 -2.40 8.99 -1.79
N GLN A 69 -2.57 9.41 -3.04
CA GLN A 69 -2.09 10.70 -3.52
C GLN A 69 -2.70 11.87 -2.72
N THR A 70 -4.01 11.83 -2.47
CA THR A 70 -4.71 12.87 -1.71
C THR A 70 -4.13 13.00 -0.29
N LEU A 71 -3.91 11.87 0.39
CA LEU A 71 -3.37 11.87 1.74
C LEU A 71 -1.91 12.32 1.76
N ARG A 72 -1.09 11.88 0.81
CA ARG A 72 0.31 12.33 0.68
C ARG A 72 0.41 13.85 0.52
N THR A 73 -0.39 14.43 -0.37
CA THR A 73 -0.47 15.89 -0.55
C THR A 73 -0.96 16.59 0.72
N ALA A 74 -2.00 16.05 1.39
CA ALA A 74 -2.55 16.65 2.59
C ALA A 74 -1.55 16.69 3.77
N TYR A 75 -0.64 15.71 3.85
CA TYR A 75 0.39 15.63 4.89
C TYR A 75 1.75 16.21 4.47
N GLY A 76 1.88 16.76 3.26
CA GLY A 76 3.13 17.34 2.76
C GLY A 76 4.22 16.31 2.45
N ASP A 77 3.85 15.05 2.22
CA ASP A 77 4.76 13.97 1.81
C ASP A 77 4.70 13.81 0.28
N THR A 78 5.16 14.85 -0.43
CA THR A 78 5.24 14.94 -1.90
C THR A 78 6.66 15.13 -2.37
#